data_AF-A0A348PQK9-F1
#
_entry.id   AF-A0A348PQK9-F1
#
_cell.length_a   1.000
_cell.length_b   1.000
_cell.length_c   1.000
_cell.angle_alpha   90.00
_cell.angle_beta   90.00
_cell.angle_gamma   90.00
#
_symmetry.space_group_name_H-M   'P 1'
#
loop_
_entity.id
_entity.type
_entity.pdbx_description
1 polymer ?
#
loop_
_entity_poly.entity_id
_entity_poly.type
_entity_poly.pdbx_seq_one_letter_code
_entity_poly.pdbx_strand_id
1 'polypeptide(L)'
;YMRTDSVNLSGTAIEGATAEILGQYGEDYLNPRKYATKTANAQEAHEAIRPTYFNEKIGSSDPREQKLYELIWKRAIASQMSDAKLMRTTIKIGAAGLTEKFEVKGEIITFEGFLKVYLEGTDDEQDEESNDNLPNVAEGDQLNQIGLEATQKFTQHPPRYSEASLVKKLEELGIGRPSTYAPTISTVQKRGYVVKEDRDGQSRDYKVFSLDGSDVKQETKTENTGVERNKLFPTDIGVVVNDFLQEHFSSILDYHFTASVEEEFDHISRGELVWTNMLAKFYKPFHDTVEDTLENSERATGERILGTDPKTGKPVVARLGRYGPMVQIGDVSDEEKPQFAKLREGQSIQTINYEEAMELFKLPRNLGEWEGNEVIASAGRFGPFVRYDGGFYNLGDLDPLEVTMDQAIEVIKKKKEEALKAIIHVFDHDPEIKILKGRYGPYMAVGKDNYKLPKTEDPEALTLEKCLEIMNTSSPTNKGKKRKTSKK
;
A
#
# COMPACT_ATOMS: atom_id res chain seq x y z
N TYR A 1 -9.26 -19.28 20.06
CA TYR A 1 -7.84 -19.17 19.65
C TYR A 1 -7.81 -18.57 18.26
N MET A 2 -6.95 -17.59 17.97
CA MET A 2 -7.03 -16.77 16.75
C MET A 2 -6.19 -17.27 15.58
N ARG A 3 -5.37 -18.32 15.77
CA ARG A 3 -4.57 -18.93 14.71
C ARG A 3 -5.17 -20.28 14.38
N THR A 4 -6.09 -20.29 13.43
CA THR A 4 -6.84 -21.48 13.06
C THR A 4 -7.14 -21.42 11.57
N ASP A 5 -7.07 -22.58 10.93
CA ASP A 5 -7.55 -22.88 9.59
C ASP A 5 -8.89 -23.64 9.62
N SER A 6 -9.39 -23.93 10.83
CA SER A 6 -10.68 -24.58 11.05
C SER A 6 -11.82 -23.57 10.97
N VAL A 7 -12.86 -23.91 10.20
CA VAL A 7 -14.15 -23.21 10.19
C VAL A 7 -15.22 -23.92 11.04
N ASN A 8 -14.84 -25.01 11.71
CA ASN A 8 -15.75 -25.82 12.49
C ASN A 8 -16.15 -25.14 13.81
N LEU A 9 -17.40 -25.33 14.21
CA LEU A 9 -17.92 -24.93 15.51
C LEU A 9 -18.26 -26.17 16.34
N SER A 10 -17.89 -26.15 17.61
CA SER A 10 -18.24 -27.16 18.60
C SER A 10 -19.76 -27.20 18.83
N GLY A 11 -20.27 -28.33 19.33
CA GLY A 11 -21.69 -28.46 19.66
C GLY A 11 -22.18 -27.38 20.62
N THR A 12 -21.41 -27.10 21.68
CA THR A 12 -21.71 -26.03 22.65
C THR A 12 -21.74 -24.65 22.01
N ALA A 13 -20.88 -24.37 21.02
CA ALA A 13 -20.91 -23.11 20.31
C ALA A 13 -22.15 -22.97 19.42
N ILE A 14 -22.54 -24.03 18.72
CA ILE A 14 -23.76 -24.06 17.89
C ILE A 14 -25.00 -23.88 18.77
N GLU A 15 -25.06 -24.52 19.94
CA GLU A 15 -26.15 -24.35 20.91
C GLU A 15 -26.23 -22.91 21.42
N GLY A 16 -25.08 -22.30 21.76
CA GLY A 16 -25.02 -20.90 22.19
C GLY A 16 -25.49 -19.93 21.10
N ALA A 17 -25.05 -20.12 19.86
CA ALA A 17 -25.50 -19.33 18.72
C ALA A 17 -27.01 -19.54 18.45
N THR A 18 -27.50 -20.77 18.57
CA THR A 18 -28.91 -21.12 18.39
C THR A 18 -29.81 -20.39 19.39
N ALA A 19 -29.45 -20.42 20.67
CA ALA A 19 -30.20 -19.74 21.72
C ALA A 19 -30.26 -18.22 21.47
N GLU A 20 -29.14 -17.65 21.03
CA GLU A 20 -29.04 -16.22 20.71
C GLU A 20 -29.88 -15.84 19.48
N ILE A 21 -29.89 -16.67 18.43
CA ILE A 21 -30.69 -16.44 17.23
C ILE A 21 -32.19 -16.52 17.53
N LEU A 22 -32.62 -17.54 18.26
CA LEU A 22 -34.02 -17.69 18.68
C LEU A 22 -34.47 -16.51 19.55
N GLY A 23 -33.61 -16.03 20.45
CA GLY A 23 -33.92 -14.91 21.34
C GLY A 23 -34.03 -13.56 20.64
N GLN A 24 -33.23 -13.30 19.60
CA GLN A 24 -33.16 -11.98 18.95
C GLN A 24 -33.87 -11.89 17.59
N TYR A 25 -33.88 -12.95 16.80
CA TYR A 25 -34.36 -12.94 15.41
C TYR A 25 -35.57 -13.85 15.18
N GLY A 26 -35.73 -14.88 16.00
CA GLY A 26 -36.84 -15.84 15.92
C GLY A 26 -36.53 -17.11 15.13
N GLU A 27 -37.48 -18.03 15.12
CA GLU A 27 -37.32 -19.39 14.57
C GLU A 27 -37.05 -19.40 13.05
N ASP A 28 -37.69 -18.51 12.29
CA ASP A 28 -37.50 -18.41 10.83
C ASP A 28 -36.05 -18.11 10.43
N TYR A 29 -35.29 -17.47 11.31
CA TYR A 29 -33.89 -17.11 11.08
C TYR A 29 -32.91 -18.20 11.53
N LEU A 30 -33.36 -19.26 12.19
CA LEU A 30 -32.49 -20.32 12.70
C LEU A 30 -32.29 -21.43 11.65
N ASN A 31 -31.03 -21.69 11.29
CA ASN A 31 -30.65 -22.86 10.51
C ASN A 31 -29.25 -23.34 10.92
N PRO A 32 -29.12 -24.19 11.96
CA PRO A 32 -27.82 -24.60 12.48
C PRO A 32 -27.05 -25.41 11.44
N ARG A 33 -25.79 -25.04 11.22
CA ARG A 33 -24.93 -25.61 10.17
C ARG A 33 -23.60 -26.05 10.74
N LYS A 34 -23.10 -27.16 10.20
CA LYS A 34 -21.73 -27.61 10.43
C LYS A 34 -20.90 -27.32 9.20
N TYR A 35 -19.87 -26.50 9.37
CA TYR A 35 -18.87 -26.24 8.34
C TYR A 35 -17.63 -27.05 8.67
N ALA A 36 -17.02 -27.63 7.63
CA ALA A 36 -15.75 -28.32 7.72
C ALA A 36 -14.78 -27.66 6.74
N THR A 37 -13.52 -27.58 7.13
CA THR A 37 -12.48 -27.08 6.24
C THR A 37 -12.23 -28.12 5.15
N LYS A 38 -12.14 -27.69 3.88
CA LYS A 38 -11.98 -28.60 2.73
C LYS A 38 -10.53 -29.02 2.48
N THR A 39 -9.56 -28.38 3.13
CA THR A 39 -8.14 -28.70 2.98
C THR A 39 -7.79 -29.94 3.79
N ALA A 40 -7.23 -30.96 3.12
CA ALA A 40 -6.81 -32.22 3.74
C ALA A 40 -5.76 -32.04 4.85
N ASN A 41 -5.10 -30.88 4.89
CA ASN A 41 -4.03 -30.52 5.82
C ASN A 41 -4.48 -29.60 6.97
N ALA A 42 -5.78 -29.30 7.11
CA ALA A 42 -6.27 -28.43 8.16
C ALA A 42 -5.97 -29.02 9.56
N GLN A 43 -5.51 -28.19 10.50
CA GLN A 43 -5.36 -28.59 11.90
C GLN A 43 -6.75 -28.69 12.57
N GLU A 44 -7.56 -29.68 12.17
CA GLU A 44 -8.95 -29.88 12.60
C GLU A 44 -9.13 -30.10 14.12
N ALA A 45 -8.03 -30.23 14.88
CA ALA A 45 -8.06 -30.20 16.33
C ALA A 45 -8.43 -28.83 16.92
N HIS A 46 -8.51 -27.79 16.09
CA HIS A 46 -8.90 -26.43 16.47
C HIS A 46 -10.31 -26.07 16.01
N GLU A 47 -10.94 -25.12 16.69
CA GLU A 47 -12.24 -24.56 16.36
C GLU A 47 -12.07 -23.22 15.61
N ALA A 48 -13.12 -22.76 14.95
CA ALA A 48 -13.18 -21.44 14.34
C ALA A 48 -12.98 -20.31 15.36
N ILE A 49 -12.58 -19.14 14.85
CA ILE A 49 -12.57 -17.91 15.65
C ILE A 49 -14.01 -17.47 15.88
N ARG A 50 -14.44 -17.49 17.14
CA ARG A 50 -15.80 -17.17 17.55
C ARG A 50 -15.84 -16.54 18.94
N PRO A 51 -16.96 -15.94 19.37
CA PRO A 51 -17.15 -15.55 20.75
C PRO A 51 -17.00 -16.75 21.69
N THR A 52 -16.47 -16.51 22.89
CA THR A 52 -16.51 -17.50 23.97
C THR A 52 -17.95 -17.75 24.41
N TYR A 53 -18.73 -16.67 24.53
CA TYR A 53 -20.16 -16.67 24.86
C TYR A 53 -20.91 -15.79 23.86
N PHE A 54 -21.99 -16.31 23.27
CA PHE A 54 -22.77 -15.62 22.23
C PHE A 54 -23.76 -14.59 22.78
N ASN A 55 -24.14 -14.70 24.06
CA ASN A 55 -24.99 -13.73 24.74
C ASN A 55 -24.24 -12.46 25.17
N GLU A 56 -22.90 -12.47 25.17
CA GLU A 56 -22.09 -11.29 25.44
C GLU A 56 -21.96 -10.45 24.17
N LYS A 57 -22.29 -9.16 24.24
CA LYS A 57 -22.20 -8.22 23.11
C LYS A 57 -20.97 -7.31 23.20
N ILE A 58 -20.41 -7.17 24.39
CA ILE A 58 -19.25 -6.31 24.67
C ILE A 58 -18.07 -7.21 25.02
N GLY A 59 -17.11 -7.31 24.11
CA GLY A 59 -15.90 -8.10 24.27
C GLY A 59 -14.70 -7.30 24.79
N SER A 60 -14.70 -5.97 24.64
CA SER A 60 -13.64 -5.09 25.15
C SER A 60 -14.13 -3.67 25.37
N SER A 61 -13.44 -2.93 26.25
CA SER A 61 -13.62 -1.49 26.42
C SER A 61 -12.79 -0.66 25.42
N ASP A 62 -11.78 -1.25 24.77
CA ASP A 62 -11.07 -0.59 23.66
C ASP A 62 -11.96 -0.61 22.40
N PRO A 63 -12.22 0.56 21.77
CA PRO A 63 -13.12 0.64 20.62
C PRO A 63 -12.69 -0.20 19.41
N ARG A 64 -11.39 -0.45 19.19
CA ARG A 64 -10.91 -1.24 18.05
C ARG A 64 -11.08 -2.73 18.33
N GLU A 65 -10.75 -3.17 19.54
CA GLU A 65 -10.98 -4.55 19.97
C GLU A 65 -12.48 -4.88 19.96
N GLN A 66 -13.33 -3.96 20.41
CA GLN A 66 -14.78 -4.13 20.38
C GLN A 66 -15.32 -4.27 18.96
N LYS A 67 -14.83 -3.48 18.00
CA LYS A 67 -15.21 -3.61 16.58
C LYS A 67 -14.81 -4.98 16.01
N LEU A 68 -13.62 -5.47 16.34
CA LEU A 68 -13.18 -6.81 15.92
C LEU A 68 -14.03 -7.91 16.56
N TYR A 69 -14.36 -7.78 17.84
CA TYR A 69 -15.26 -8.70 18.53
C TYR A 69 -16.65 -8.73 17.89
N GLU A 70 -17.22 -7.56 17.59
CA GLU A 70 -18.51 -7.44 16.91
C GLU A 70 -18.50 -8.12 15.54
N LEU A 71 -17.42 -7.96 14.76
CA LEU A 71 -17.24 -8.63 13.48
C LEU A 71 -17.22 -10.16 13.63
N ILE A 72 -16.42 -10.67 14.58
CA ILE A 72 -16.33 -12.10 14.90
C ILE A 72 -17.70 -12.63 15.32
N TRP A 73 -18.40 -11.90 16.19
CA TRP A 73 -19.72 -12.26 16.70
C TRP A 73 -20.76 -12.34 15.56
N LYS A 74 -20.83 -11.30 14.72
CA LYS A 74 -21.77 -11.23 13.59
C LYS A 74 -21.52 -12.37 12.60
N ARG A 75 -20.26 -12.63 12.25
CA ARG A 75 -19.90 -13.73 11.32
C ARG A 75 -20.27 -15.09 11.90
N ALA A 76 -19.98 -15.33 13.18
CA ALA A 76 -20.30 -16.59 13.84
C ALA A 76 -21.82 -16.83 13.94
N ILE A 77 -22.61 -15.81 14.28
CA ILE A 77 -24.08 -15.88 14.31
C ILE A 77 -24.65 -16.09 12.91
N ALA A 78 -24.26 -15.27 11.95
CA ALA A 78 -24.70 -15.38 10.56
C ALA A 78 -24.46 -16.79 9.97
N SER A 79 -23.36 -17.45 10.37
CA SER A 79 -23.06 -18.82 9.92
C SER A 79 -24.13 -19.85 10.30
N GLN A 80 -24.89 -19.60 11.37
CA GLN A 80 -25.94 -20.47 11.91
C GLN A 80 -27.36 -19.99 11.58
N MET A 81 -27.47 -18.96 10.74
CA MET A 81 -28.76 -18.40 10.33
C MET A 81 -29.26 -19.01 9.01
N SER A 82 -30.56 -18.86 8.77
CA SER A 82 -31.22 -19.22 7.51
C SER A 82 -30.65 -18.46 6.32
N ASP A 83 -30.70 -19.08 5.13
CA ASP A 83 -30.28 -18.41 3.89
C ASP A 83 -31.16 -17.18 3.61
N ALA A 84 -30.56 -16.15 3.04
CA ALA A 84 -31.31 -15.06 2.45
C ALA A 84 -32.08 -15.57 1.22
N LYS A 85 -33.32 -15.10 1.03
CA LYS A 85 -34.11 -15.38 -0.17
C LYS A 85 -34.22 -14.10 -0.98
N LEU A 86 -33.84 -14.20 -2.26
CA LEU A 86 -33.85 -13.10 -3.19
C LEU A 86 -34.76 -13.45 -4.36
N MET A 87 -35.51 -12.46 -4.83
CA MET A 87 -36.31 -12.54 -6.04
C MET A 87 -35.60 -11.74 -7.12
N ARG A 88 -35.08 -12.45 -8.14
CA ARG A 88 -34.47 -11.85 -9.32
C ARG A 88 -35.50 -11.71 -10.42
N THR A 89 -35.62 -10.50 -10.95
CA THR A 89 -36.47 -10.18 -12.09
C THR A 89 -35.58 -9.78 -13.25
N THR A 90 -35.79 -10.38 -14.42
CA THR A 90 -35.13 -9.98 -15.67
C THR A 90 -36.20 -9.59 -16.67
N ILE A 91 -36.21 -8.32 -17.06
CA ILE A 91 -37.14 -7.79 -18.06
C ILE A 91 -36.37 -7.61 -19.36
N LYS A 92 -36.86 -8.24 -20.42
CA LYS A 92 -36.32 -8.09 -21.77
C LYS A 92 -37.26 -7.24 -22.59
N ILE A 93 -36.75 -6.12 -23.09
CA ILE A 93 -37.53 -5.11 -23.80
C ILE A 93 -37.10 -5.12 -25.27
N GLY A 94 -38.03 -5.42 -26.15
CA GLY A 94 -37.85 -5.33 -27.60
C GLY A 94 -38.64 -4.16 -28.18
N ALA A 95 -38.27 -3.72 -29.38
CA ALA A 95 -39.05 -2.79 -30.17
C ALA A 95 -39.16 -3.29 -31.62
N ALA A 96 -40.22 -2.89 -32.31
CA ALA A 96 -40.42 -3.27 -33.71
C ALA A 96 -39.24 -2.75 -34.57
N GLY A 97 -38.63 -3.65 -35.35
CA GLY A 97 -37.49 -3.31 -36.21
C GLY A 97 -36.11 -3.43 -35.55
N LEU A 98 -36.02 -3.72 -34.25
CA LEU A 98 -34.76 -4.05 -33.58
C LEU A 98 -34.55 -5.57 -33.53
N THR A 99 -33.36 -6.03 -33.91
CA THR A 99 -32.93 -7.42 -33.70
C THR A 99 -32.47 -7.66 -32.27
N GLU A 100 -31.82 -6.67 -31.67
CA GLU A 100 -31.32 -6.72 -30.30
C GLU A 100 -32.41 -6.35 -29.29
N LYS A 101 -32.27 -6.87 -28.06
CA LYS A 101 -33.18 -6.57 -26.94
C LYS A 101 -32.42 -5.82 -25.86
N PHE A 102 -33.07 -4.85 -25.24
CA PHE A 102 -32.60 -4.30 -23.98
C PHE A 102 -32.90 -5.29 -22.86
N GLU A 103 -31.99 -5.39 -21.89
CA GLU A 103 -32.15 -6.24 -20.72
C GLU A 103 -31.94 -5.39 -19.47
N VAL A 104 -32.88 -5.48 -18.54
CA VAL A 104 -32.72 -4.92 -17.19
C VAL A 104 -32.93 -6.02 -16.18
N LYS A 105 -32.08 -6.04 -15.16
CA LYS A 105 -32.14 -6.98 -14.04
C LYS A 105 -32.40 -6.19 -12.76
N GLY A 106 -33.20 -6.76 -11.88
CA GLY A 106 -33.44 -6.23 -10.55
C GLY A 106 -33.51 -7.36 -9.55
N GLU A 107 -33.07 -7.08 -8.34
CA GLU A 107 -33.02 -8.03 -7.24
C GLU A 107 -33.71 -7.41 -6.02
N ILE A 108 -34.59 -8.20 -5.39
CA ILE A 108 -35.27 -7.80 -4.16
C ILE A 108 -35.09 -8.89 -3.12
N ILE A 109 -34.66 -8.53 -1.91
CA ILE A 109 -34.58 -9.45 -0.77
C ILE A 109 -35.99 -9.71 -0.24
N THR A 110 -36.49 -10.94 -0.37
CA THR A 110 -37.80 -11.36 0.16
C THR A 110 -37.71 -11.92 1.57
N PHE A 111 -36.51 -12.37 1.98
CA PHE A 111 -36.18 -12.74 3.34
C PHE A 111 -34.70 -12.51 3.59
N GLU A 112 -34.35 -11.72 4.61
CA GLU A 112 -32.97 -11.31 4.87
C GLU A 112 -32.07 -12.47 5.30
N GLY A 113 -32.61 -13.47 6.04
CA GLY A 113 -31.81 -14.54 6.60
C GLY A 113 -30.58 -14.01 7.35
N PHE A 114 -29.40 -14.57 7.06
CA PHE A 114 -28.14 -14.14 7.66
C PHE A 114 -27.72 -12.70 7.31
N LEU A 115 -28.20 -12.11 6.20
CA LEU A 115 -27.85 -10.75 5.77
C LEU A 115 -28.32 -9.68 6.77
N LYS A 116 -29.33 -10.02 7.58
CA LYS A 116 -29.80 -9.16 8.69
C LYS A 116 -28.71 -8.80 9.69
N VAL A 117 -27.70 -9.66 9.82
CA VAL A 117 -26.62 -9.52 10.81
C VAL A 117 -25.27 -9.28 10.15
N TYR A 118 -25.04 -9.81 8.96
CA TYR A 118 -23.74 -9.77 8.31
C TYR A 118 -23.87 -9.61 6.78
N LEU A 119 -23.32 -8.51 6.26
CA LEU A 119 -23.01 -8.33 4.85
C LEU A 119 -21.49 -8.32 4.70
N GLU A 120 -20.96 -9.15 3.81
CA GLU A 120 -19.54 -9.17 3.51
C GLU A 120 -19.23 -7.94 2.63
N GLY A 121 -18.23 -7.14 3.02
CA GLY A 121 -17.77 -6.04 2.18
C GLY A 121 -17.06 -6.58 0.94
N THR A 122 -17.24 -5.93 -0.20
CA THR A 122 -16.46 -6.20 -1.40
C THR A 122 -15.18 -5.36 -1.37
N ASP A 123 -14.05 -5.96 -1.73
CA ASP A 123 -12.75 -5.25 -1.86
C ASP A 123 -12.69 -4.38 -3.14
N ASP A 124 -13.67 -4.57 -4.02
CA ASP A 124 -13.88 -3.83 -5.26
C ASP A 124 -15.18 -3.01 -5.12
N GLU A 125 -15.04 -1.69 -5.07
CA GLU A 125 -16.14 -0.71 -4.95
C GLU A 125 -16.96 -0.56 -6.25
N GLN A 126 -16.75 -1.42 -7.26
CA GLN A 126 -17.35 -1.28 -8.58
C GLN A 126 -18.55 -2.19 -8.84
N ASP A 127 -18.80 -3.17 -7.96
CA ASP A 127 -19.89 -4.14 -8.11
C ASP A 127 -21.06 -3.86 -7.17
N GLU A 128 -21.41 -2.58 -6.95
CA GLU A 128 -22.78 -2.26 -6.54
C GLU A 128 -23.67 -2.32 -7.79
N GLU A 129 -24.07 -3.53 -8.21
CA GLU A 129 -25.32 -3.67 -8.93
C GLU A 129 -26.38 -3.04 -8.04
N SER A 130 -26.91 -1.89 -8.48
CA SER A 130 -27.97 -1.20 -7.78
C SER A 130 -29.10 -2.20 -7.55
N ASN A 131 -29.49 -2.39 -6.29
CA ASN A 131 -30.72 -3.08 -5.90
C ASN A 131 -31.91 -2.23 -6.36
N ASP A 132 -32.07 -2.11 -7.67
CA ASP A 132 -33.12 -1.33 -8.28
C ASP A 132 -34.41 -2.13 -8.15
N ASN A 133 -35.33 -1.59 -7.35
CA ASN A 133 -36.70 -2.05 -7.31
C ASN A 133 -37.31 -1.85 -8.71
N LEU A 134 -37.40 -2.93 -9.47
CA LEU A 134 -38.07 -2.90 -10.76
C LEU A 134 -39.59 -2.78 -10.58
N PRO A 135 -40.26 -2.03 -11.47
CA PRO A 135 -41.71 -1.99 -11.48
C PRO A 135 -42.28 -3.38 -11.81
N ASN A 136 -43.45 -3.68 -11.26
CA ASN A 136 -44.20 -4.86 -11.65
C ASN A 136 -44.72 -4.67 -13.08
N VAL A 137 -44.32 -5.55 -14.00
CA VAL A 137 -44.72 -5.53 -15.41
C VAL A 137 -45.23 -6.90 -15.84
N ALA A 138 -46.17 -6.93 -16.78
CA ALA A 138 -46.66 -8.12 -17.43
C ALA A 138 -46.08 -8.27 -18.85
N GLU A 139 -46.08 -9.50 -19.37
CA GLU A 139 -45.70 -9.74 -20.75
C GLU A 139 -46.68 -9.03 -21.71
N GLY A 140 -46.13 -8.24 -22.64
CA GLY A 140 -46.91 -7.45 -23.59
C GLY A 140 -47.24 -6.03 -23.14
N ASP A 141 -46.86 -5.63 -21.92
CA ASP A 141 -46.99 -4.25 -21.48
C ASP A 141 -46.28 -3.29 -22.44
N GLN A 142 -46.98 -2.20 -22.80
CA GLN A 142 -46.43 -1.18 -23.67
C GLN A 142 -45.60 -0.18 -22.86
N LEU A 143 -44.34 0.00 -23.26
CA LEU A 143 -43.43 0.95 -22.64
C LEU A 143 -43.21 2.14 -23.57
N ASN A 144 -43.22 3.35 -22.99
CA ASN A 144 -42.88 4.57 -23.71
C ASN A 144 -41.39 4.85 -23.55
N GLN A 145 -40.69 5.05 -24.66
CA GLN A 145 -39.31 5.52 -24.64
C GLN A 145 -39.27 6.97 -24.15
N ILE A 146 -38.64 7.21 -22.99
CA ILE A 146 -38.47 8.55 -22.42
C ILE A 146 -37.18 9.20 -22.96
N GLY A 147 -36.13 8.41 -23.17
CA GLY A 147 -34.85 8.85 -23.70
C GLY A 147 -33.99 7.66 -24.14
N LEU A 148 -32.97 7.93 -24.93
CA LEU A 148 -31.96 6.95 -25.31
C LEU A 148 -30.59 7.60 -25.11
N GLU A 149 -29.74 6.93 -24.34
CA GLU A 149 -28.36 7.34 -24.09
C GLU A 149 -27.43 6.19 -24.47
N ALA A 150 -26.33 6.50 -25.16
CA ALA A 150 -25.22 5.59 -25.39
C ALA A 150 -23.95 6.21 -24.81
N THR A 151 -23.33 5.49 -23.89
CA THR A 151 -22.15 5.96 -23.15
C THR A 151 -20.94 5.13 -23.51
N GLN A 152 -19.86 5.79 -23.94
CA GLN A 152 -18.57 5.15 -24.17
C GLN A 152 -18.01 4.62 -22.85
N LYS A 153 -17.58 3.35 -22.85
CA LYS A 153 -16.93 2.70 -21.71
C LYS A 153 -15.55 2.21 -22.11
N PHE A 154 -14.67 2.11 -21.13
CA PHE A 154 -13.33 1.57 -21.29
C PHE A 154 -13.15 0.36 -20.40
N THR A 155 -12.40 -0.64 -20.88
CA THR A 155 -11.98 -1.78 -20.07
C THR A 155 -11.11 -1.33 -18.91
N GLN A 156 -11.23 -2.02 -17.79
CA GLN A 156 -10.43 -1.77 -16.60
C GLN A 156 -9.37 -2.86 -16.46
N HIS A 157 -8.24 -2.52 -15.83
CA HIS A 157 -7.24 -3.52 -15.48
C HIS A 157 -7.72 -4.29 -14.23
N PRO A 158 -7.20 -5.51 -13.99
CA PRO A 158 -7.46 -6.22 -12.74
C PRO A 158 -7.07 -5.37 -11.53
N PRO A 159 -7.86 -5.38 -10.45
CA PRO A 159 -7.57 -4.58 -9.26
C PRO A 159 -6.25 -5.03 -8.64
N ARG A 160 -5.51 -4.06 -8.08
CA ARG A 160 -4.33 -4.38 -7.30
C ARG A 160 -4.72 -5.04 -5.97
N TYR A 161 -3.78 -5.80 -5.42
CA TYR A 161 -3.97 -6.44 -4.14
C TYR A 161 -4.03 -5.42 -3.00
N SER A 162 -5.09 -5.50 -2.19
CA SER A 162 -5.10 -5.10 -0.79
C SER A 162 -4.34 -6.13 0.06
N GLU A 163 -4.09 -5.86 1.35
CA GLU A 163 -3.56 -6.89 2.25
C GLU A 163 -4.54 -8.09 2.34
N ALA A 164 -5.85 -7.84 2.37
CA ALA A 164 -6.87 -8.88 2.47
C ALA A 164 -6.92 -9.77 1.21
N SER A 165 -7.03 -9.18 0.03
CA SER A 165 -7.01 -9.93 -1.24
C SER A 165 -5.67 -10.65 -1.49
N LEU A 166 -4.54 -10.12 -0.99
CA LEU A 166 -3.26 -10.85 -1.03
C LEU A 166 -3.28 -12.07 -0.10
N VAL A 167 -3.80 -11.93 1.13
CA VAL A 167 -3.95 -13.09 2.04
C VAL A 167 -4.85 -14.15 1.42
N LYS A 168 -6.01 -13.74 0.86
CA LYS A 168 -6.91 -14.64 0.14
C LYS A 168 -6.17 -15.36 -1.00
N LYS A 169 -5.36 -14.63 -1.78
CA LYS A 169 -4.62 -15.23 -2.89
C LYS A 169 -3.55 -16.22 -2.42
N LEU A 170 -2.84 -15.90 -1.33
CA LEU A 170 -1.85 -16.79 -0.72
C LEU A 170 -2.50 -18.08 -0.21
N GLU A 171 -3.66 -17.97 0.46
CA GLU A 171 -4.45 -19.11 0.94
C GLU A 171 -4.93 -19.99 -0.22
N GLU A 172 -5.49 -19.40 -1.29
CA GLU A 172 -5.91 -20.12 -2.50
C GLU A 172 -4.77 -20.91 -3.17
N LEU A 173 -3.55 -20.37 -3.11
CA LEU A 173 -2.35 -21.01 -3.66
C LEU A 173 -1.69 -21.99 -2.68
N GLY A 174 -2.20 -22.13 -1.45
CA GLY A 174 -1.60 -22.97 -0.41
C GLY A 174 -0.26 -22.44 0.13
N ILE A 175 0.03 -21.15 -0.10
CA ILE A 175 1.29 -20.50 0.29
C ILE A 175 1.10 -19.80 1.63
N GLY A 176 1.86 -20.23 2.62
CA GLY A 176 1.76 -19.71 3.98
C GLY A 176 0.65 -20.36 4.80
N ARG A 177 0.47 -19.83 6.01
CA ARG A 177 -0.38 -20.39 7.08
C ARG A 177 -0.97 -19.23 7.89
N PRO A 178 -2.00 -19.46 8.73
CA PRO A 178 -2.56 -18.41 9.61
C PRO A 178 -1.53 -17.69 10.48
N SER A 179 -0.40 -18.35 10.80
CA SER A 179 0.71 -17.78 11.55
C SER A 179 1.68 -16.92 10.71
N THR A 180 1.67 -17.04 9.38
CA THR A 180 2.68 -16.43 8.49
C THR A 180 2.13 -15.35 7.56
N TYR A 181 0.81 -15.29 7.29
CA TYR A 181 0.22 -14.28 6.40
C TYR A 181 0.61 -12.84 6.74
N ALA A 182 0.27 -12.36 7.95
CA ALA A 182 0.58 -11.00 8.37
C ALA A 182 2.10 -10.73 8.48
N PRO A 183 2.92 -11.63 9.07
CA PRO A 183 4.38 -11.47 9.06
C PRO A 183 5.01 -11.38 7.67
N THR A 184 4.54 -12.15 6.69
CA THR A 184 5.03 -12.12 5.31
C THR A 184 4.77 -10.76 4.68
N ILE A 185 3.52 -10.30 4.74
CA ILE A 185 3.10 -8.98 4.21
C ILE A 185 3.88 -7.84 4.89
N SER A 186 4.02 -7.91 6.22
CA SER A 186 4.80 -6.92 6.99
C SER A 186 6.28 -6.93 6.59
N THR A 187 6.85 -8.10 6.33
CA THR A 187 8.28 -8.25 5.99
C THR A 187 8.60 -7.67 4.63
N VAL A 188 7.78 -7.96 3.60
CA VAL A 188 8.01 -7.41 2.25
C VAL A 188 7.84 -5.89 2.21
N GLN A 189 6.90 -5.35 3.00
CA GLN A 189 6.74 -3.90 3.18
C GLN A 189 7.93 -3.29 3.92
N LYS A 190 8.35 -3.88 5.06
CA LYS A 190 9.49 -3.38 5.85
C LYS A 190 10.81 -3.40 5.09
N ARG A 191 11.00 -4.37 4.18
CA ARG A 191 12.17 -4.46 3.29
C ARG A 191 12.07 -3.52 2.07
N GLY A 192 10.93 -2.87 1.86
CA GLY A 192 10.72 -1.94 0.77
C GLY A 192 10.58 -2.60 -0.60
N TYR A 193 10.21 -3.90 -0.66
CA TYR A 193 9.89 -4.57 -1.92
C TYR A 193 8.50 -4.21 -2.42
N VAL A 194 7.60 -3.94 -1.48
CA VAL A 194 6.23 -3.51 -1.74
C VAL A 194 5.95 -2.29 -0.86
N VAL A 195 5.20 -1.35 -1.37
CA VAL A 195 4.67 -0.20 -0.61
C VAL A 195 3.15 -0.25 -0.64
N LYS A 196 2.54 0.27 0.43
CA LYS A 196 1.11 0.51 0.50
C LYS A 196 0.89 2.00 0.40
N GLU A 197 0.19 2.43 -0.63
CA GLU A 197 -0.03 3.84 -0.92
C GLU A 197 -1.36 4.06 -1.63
N ASP A 198 -1.77 5.32 -1.60
CA ASP A 198 -2.88 5.81 -2.40
C ASP A 198 -2.30 6.43 -3.67
N ARG A 199 -2.90 6.11 -4.82
CA ARG A 199 -2.60 6.78 -6.09
C ARG A 199 -3.87 7.44 -6.59
N ASP A 200 -3.79 8.74 -6.81
CA ASP A 200 -4.87 9.48 -7.44
C ASP A 200 -4.99 9.04 -8.90
N GLY A 201 -6.24 9.01 -9.37
CA GLY A 201 -6.54 8.71 -10.74
C GLY A 201 -6.21 9.88 -11.67
N GLN A 202 -6.29 9.59 -12.97
CA GLN A 202 -6.16 10.59 -14.01
C GLN A 202 -7.53 10.90 -14.61
N SER A 203 -7.73 12.18 -14.91
CA SER A 203 -8.89 12.66 -15.62
C SER A 203 -8.85 12.17 -17.07
N ARG A 204 -9.91 11.51 -17.53
CA ARG A 204 -10.07 11.13 -18.94
C ARG A 204 -11.44 11.52 -19.46
N ASP A 205 -11.48 11.81 -20.75
CA ASP A 205 -12.73 12.13 -21.44
C ASP A 205 -13.39 10.88 -22.02
N TYR A 206 -14.72 10.86 -21.99
CA TYR A 206 -15.56 9.85 -22.61
C TYR A 206 -16.76 10.50 -23.31
N LYS A 207 -17.26 9.83 -24.34
CA LYS A 207 -18.38 10.33 -25.15
C LYS A 207 -19.71 9.81 -24.63
N VAL A 208 -20.70 10.70 -24.58
CA VAL A 208 -22.10 10.36 -24.35
C VAL A 208 -22.91 10.85 -25.54
N PHE A 209 -23.73 9.96 -26.10
CA PHE A 209 -24.66 10.27 -27.17
C PHE A 209 -26.08 10.20 -26.61
N SER A 210 -26.87 11.25 -26.80
CA SER A 210 -28.28 11.28 -26.43
C SER A 210 -29.15 11.53 -27.66
N LEU A 211 -30.29 10.87 -27.73
CA LEU A 211 -31.28 11.06 -28.79
C LEU A 211 -32.41 11.97 -28.28
N ASP A 212 -32.59 13.11 -28.92
CA ASP A 212 -33.67 14.08 -28.66
C ASP A 212 -34.55 14.15 -29.91
N GLY A 213 -35.62 13.35 -29.94
CA GLY A 213 -36.42 13.13 -31.15
C GLY A 213 -35.62 12.42 -32.25
N SER A 214 -35.30 13.11 -33.35
CA SER A 214 -34.49 12.58 -34.45
C SER A 214 -33.03 13.02 -34.43
N ASP A 215 -32.69 13.99 -33.57
CA ASP A 215 -31.36 14.58 -33.53
C ASP A 215 -30.48 13.86 -32.49
N VAL A 216 -29.27 13.48 -32.89
CA VAL A 216 -28.27 12.89 -32.01
C VAL A 216 -27.37 14.02 -31.48
N LYS A 217 -27.39 14.24 -30.18
CA LYS A 217 -26.46 15.14 -29.48
C LYS A 217 -25.28 14.33 -28.97
N GLN A 218 -24.08 14.84 -29.18
CA GLN A 218 -22.85 14.28 -28.63
C GLN A 218 -22.28 15.23 -27.59
N GLU A 219 -22.03 14.73 -26.41
CA GLU A 219 -21.36 15.43 -25.32
C GLU A 219 -20.05 14.73 -24.97
N THR A 220 -19.03 15.52 -24.62
CA THR A 220 -17.81 15.00 -24.03
C THR A 220 -17.92 15.25 -22.53
N LYS A 221 -17.89 14.17 -21.76
CA LYS A 221 -17.86 14.19 -20.30
C LYS A 221 -16.51 13.69 -19.82
N THR A 222 -16.20 13.97 -18.58
CA THR A 222 -14.92 13.61 -17.97
C THR A 222 -15.18 12.72 -16.77
N GLU A 223 -14.35 11.69 -16.61
CA GLU A 223 -14.35 10.81 -15.43
C GLU A 223 -12.92 10.67 -14.89
N ASN A 224 -12.81 10.35 -13.61
CA ASN A 224 -11.52 10.04 -12.99
C ASN A 224 -11.30 8.52 -13.05
N THR A 225 -10.16 8.07 -13.60
CA THR A 225 -9.85 6.65 -13.78
C THR A 225 -8.50 6.28 -13.15
N GLY A 226 -8.34 5.02 -12.73
CA GLY A 226 -7.08 4.53 -12.16
C GLY A 226 -6.81 5.00 -10.73
N VAL A 227 -7.86 5.42 -10.00
CA VAL A 227 -7.76 5.68 -8.56
C VAL A 227 -7.50 4.36 -7.84
N GLU A 228 -6.45 4.32 -7.03
CA GLU A 228 -6.10 3.16 -6.22
C GLU A 228 -5.96 3.61 -4.78
N ARG A 229 -6.73 3.03 -3.85
CA ARG A 229 -6.68 3.37 -2.42
C ARG A 229 -6.25 2.17 -1.60
N ASN A 230 -5.30 2.37 -0.70
CA ASN A 230 -4.77 1.36 0.22
C ASN A 230 -4.33 0.06 -0.47
N LYS A 231 -3.80 0.15 -1.71
CA LYS A 231 -3.34 -1.02 -2.47
C LYS A 231 -1.82 -1.21 -2.37
N LEU A 232 -1.38 -2.42 -2.67
CA LEU A 232 0.01 -2.84 -2.65
C LEU A 232 0.65 -2.65 -4.03
N PHE A 233 1.79 -1.96 -4.06
CA PHE A 233 2.57 -1.68 -5.25
C PHE A 233 3.98 -2.24 -5.12
N PRO A 234 4.49 -3.02 -6.09
CA PRO A 234 5.88 -3.41 -6.08
C PRO A 234 6.75 -2.17 -6.31
N THR A 235 7.87 -2.10 -5.62
CA THR A 235 8.89 -1.08 -5.86
C THR A 235 9.86 -1.56 -6.93
N ASP A 236 10.63 -0.64 -7.52
CA ASP A 236 11.71 -1.00 -8.44
C ASP A 236 12.69 -2.02 -7.84
N ILE A 237 12.99 -1.89 -6.54
CA ILE A 237 13.85 -2.87 -5.84
C ILE A 237 13.15 -4.23 -5.77
N GLY A 238 11.85 -4.25 -5.44
CA GLY A 238 11.07 -5.47 -5.39
C GLY A 238 11.03 -6.20 -6.73
N VAL A 239 10.81 -5.47 -7.83
CA VAL A 239 10.81 -6.02 -9.19
C VAL A 239 12.19 -6.58 -9.55
N VAL A 240 13.26 -5.80 -9.37
CA VAL A 240 14.63 -6.25 -9.71
C VAL A 240 15.05 -7.48 -8.91
N VAL A 241 14.71 -7.55 -7.62
CA VAL A 241 14.97 -8.74 -6.80
C VAL A 241 14.14 -9.92 -7.27
N ASN A 242 12.86 -9.71 -7.58
CA ASN A 242 11.99 -10.78 -8.09
C ASN A 242 12.51 -11.34 -9.41
N ASP A 243 12.86 -10.49 -10.36
CA ASP A 243 13.32 -10.90 -11.69
C ASP A 243 14.63 -11.68 -11.60
N PHE A 244 15.57 -11.22 -10.77
CA PHE A 244 16.82 -11.95 -10.49
C PHE A 244 16.55 -13.34 -9.89
N LEU A 245 15.64 -13.42 -8.91
CA LEU A 245 15.27 -14.69 -8.32
C LEU A 245 14.51 -15.59 -9.32
N GLN A 246 13.70 -15.03 -10.20
CA GLN A 246 12.96 -15.78 -11.22
C GLN A 246 13.90 -16.37 -12.28
N GLU A 247 14.95 -15.63 -12.64
CA GLU A 247 15.96 -16.06 -13.61
C GLU A 247 16.83 -17.20 -13.05
N HIS A 248 17.35 -17.05 -11.83
CA HIS A 248 18.32 -17.99 -11.27
C HIS A 248 17.73 -19.05 -10.33
N PHE A 249 16.56 -18.78 -9.74
CA PHE A 249 15.95 -19.60 -8.69
C PHE A 249 14.48 -19.95 -9.00
N SER A 250 14.13 -20.08 -10.28
CA SER A 250 12.76 -20.36 -10.75
C SER A 250 12.08 -21.54 -10.04
N SER A 251 12.83 -22.61 -9.77
CA SER A 251 12.30 -23.83 -9.14
C SER A 251 11.77 -23.61 -7.72
N ILE A 252 12.38 -22.70 -6.95
CA ILE A 252 11.98 -22.42 -5.56
C ILE A 252 11.00 -21.27 -5.45
N LEU A 253 10.90 -20.42 -6.48
CA LEU A 253 9.88 -19.37 -6.57
C LEU A 253 8.54 -19.86 -7.12
N ASP A 254 8.53 -21.06 -7.69
CA ASP A 254 7.30 -21.68 -8.16
C ASP A 254 6.28 -21.83 -7.02
N TYR A 255 5.02 -21.47 -7.32
CA TYR A 255 3.95 -21.48 -6.33
C TYR A 255 3.64 -22.90 -5.85
N HIS A 256 3.68 -23.89 -6.75
CA HIS A 256 3.46 -25.28 -6.40
C HIS A 256 4.61 -25.82 -5.54
N PHE A 257 5.86 -25.46 -5.84
CA PHE A 257 7.00 -25.80 -4.97
C PHE A 257 6.75 -25.30 -3.55
N THR A 258 6.42 -24.01 -3.39
CA THR A 258 6.20 -23.41 -2.07
C THR A 258 5.05 -24.09 -1.32
N ALA A 259 3.92 -24.34 -1.99
CA ALA A 259 2.79 -25.04 -1.40
C ALA A 259 3.15 -26.49 -0.98
N SER A 260 3.94 -27.20 -1.80
CA SER A 260 4.37 -28.56 -1.49
C SER A 260 5.32 -28.64 -0.28
N VAL A 261 6.21 -27.66 -0.11
CA VAL A 261 7.10 -27.60 1.06
C VAL A 261 6.30 -27.39 2.34
N GLU A 262 5.28 -26.54 2.29
CA GLU A 262 4.39 -26.31 3.43
C GLU A 262 3.60 -27.58 3.80
N GLU A 263 3.16 -28.36 2.81
CA GLU A 263 2.55 -29.68 3.04
C GLU A 263 3.56 -30.71 3.62
N GLU A 264 4.80 -30.72 3.14
CA GLU A 264 5.87 -31.55 3.71
C GLU A 264 6.13 -31.20 5.20
N PHE A 265 6.03 -29.93 5.60
CA PHE A 265 6.09 -29.55 7.02
C PHE A 265 4.94 -30.11 7.85
N ASP A 266 3.73 -30.16 7.29
CA ASP A 266 2.58 -30.75 7.97
C ASP A 266 2.77 -32.27 8.15
N HIS A 267 3.28 -32.97 7.14
CA HIS A 267 3.66 -34.39 7.25
C HIS A 267 4.73 -34.62 8.33
N ILE A 268 5.74 -33.73 8.42
CA ILE A 268 6.75 -33.79 9.48
C ILE A 268 6.09 -33.61 10.87
N SER A 269 5.16 -32.67 11.02
CA SER A 269 4.50 -32.39 12.29
C SER A 269 3.68 -33.58 12.81
N ARG A 270 3.14 -34.40 11.91
CA ARG A 270 2.40 -35.64 12.21
C ARG A 270 3.30 -36.87 12.33
N GLY A 271 4.61 -36.74 12.08
CA GLY A 271 5.55 -37.85 12.08
C GLY A 271 5.48 -38.76 10.84
N GLU A 272 4.83 -38.30 9.77
CA GLU A 272 4.69 -39.04 8.49
C GLU A 272 5.92 -38.88 7.59
N LEU A 273 6.70 -37.80 7.77
CA LEU A 273 7.91 -37.51 7.01
C LEU A 273 9.10 -37.20 7.94
N VAL A 274 10.26 -37.78 7.63
CA VAL A 274 11.50 -37.49 8.36
C VAL A 274 12.12 -36.20 7.83
N TRP A 275 12.17 -35.16 8.68
CA TRP A 275 12.62 -33.82 8.30
C TRP A 275 14.03 -33.76 7.68
N THR A 276 14.95 -34.63 8.11
CA THR A 276 16.32 -34.67 7.55
C THR A 276 16.34 -35.12 6.09
N ASN A 277 15.43 -36.00 5.68
CA ASN A 277 15.33 -36.46 4.31
C ASN A 277 14.80 -35.35 3.40
N MET A 278 13.80 -34.60 3.87
CA MET A 278 13.28 -33.43 3.18
C MET A 278 14.38 -32.39 2.99
N LEU A 279 15.08 -32.02 4.07
CA LEU A 279 16.17 -31.04 3.99
C LEU A 279 17.29 -31.47 3.03
N ALA A 280 17.68 -32.75 3.04
CA ALA A 280 18.72 -33.24 2.14
C ALA A 280 18.29 -33.18 0.66
N LYS A 281 17.01 -33.43 0.38
CA LYS A 281 16.41 -33.34 -0.97
C LYS A 281 16.35 -31.88 -1.46
N PHE A 282 16.04 -30.94 -0.57
CA PHE A 282 16.02 -29.51 -0.88
C PHE A 282 17.42 -28.90 -1.02
N TYR A 283 18.28 -29.12 -0.02
CA TYR A 283 19.50 -28.35 0.15
C TYR A 283 20.55 -28.64 -0.93
N LYS A 284 20.69 -29.89 -1.38
CA LYS A 284 21.73 -30.25 -2.37
C LYS A 284 21.55 -29.49 -3.70
N PRO A 285 20.39 -29.60 -4.41
CA PRO A 285 20.18 -28.82 -5.63
C PRO A 285 20.20 -27.32 -5.39
N PHE A 286 19.61 -26.85 -4.27
CA PHE A 286 19.58 -25.44 -3.95
C PHE A 286 20.99 -24.86 -3.77
N HIS A 287 21.88 -25.58 -3.08
CA HIS A 287 23.26 -25.14 -2.88
C HIS A 287 24.04 -25.08 -4.20
N ASP A 288 23.87 -26.07 -5.08
CA ASP A 288 24.49 -26.06 -6.41
C ASP A 288 24.03 -24.83 -7.23
N THR A 289 22.75 -24.49 -7.19
CA THR A 289 22.21 -23.27 -7.82
C THR A 289 22.79 -22.00 -7.21
N VAL A 290 22.98 -21.96 -5.88
CA VAL A 290 23.59 -20.80 -5.21
C VAL A 290 25.04 -20.59 -5.66
N GLU A 291 25.85 -21.65 -5.71
CA GLU A 291 27.25 -21.55 -6.16
C GLU A 291 27.32 -21.12 -7.64
N ASP A 292 26.52 -21.72 -8.52
CA ASP A 292 26.46 -21.32 -9.94
C ASP A 292 26.06 -19.85 -10.09
N THR A 293 25.03 -19.41 -9.36
CA THR A 293 24.59 -18.02 -9.40
C THR A 293 25.66 -17.06 -8.89
N LEU A 294 26.40 -17.42 -7.83
CA LEU A 294 27.48 -16.57 -7.31
C LEU A 294 28.66 -16.43 -8.28
N GLU A 295 28.95 -17.47 -9.07
CA GLU A 295 30.02 -17.46 -10.06
C GLU A 295 29.60 -16.78 -11.37
N ASN A 296 28.37 -17.00 -11.83
CA ASN A 296 27.95 -16.70 -13.20
C ASN A 296 26.91 -15.57 -13.32
N SER A 297 26.32 -15.08 -12.22
CA SER A 297 25.35 -13.98 -12.29
C SER A 297 26.01 -12.60 -12.18
N GLU A 298 25.50 -11.67 -12.99
CA GLU A 298 25.79 -10.26 -12.78
C GLU A 298 24.89 -9.67 -11.71
N ARG A 299 25.30 -8.53 -11.15
CA ARG A 299 24.46 -7.80 -10.22
C ARG A 299 23.19 -7.34 -10.94
N ALA A 300 22.04 -7.81 -10.47
CA ALA A 300 20.76 -7.30 -10.93
C ALA A 300 20.63 -5.80 -10.64
N THR A 301 20.53 -5.01 -11.70
CA THR A 301 20.31 -3.56 -11.62
C THR A 301 18.98 -3.15 -12.25
N GLY A 302 18.27 -4.05 -12.93
CA GLY A 302 17.06 -3.72 -13.68
C GLY A 302 17.33 -2.72 -14.79
N GLU A 303 18.47 -2.87 -15.47
CA GLU A 303 18.91 -1.91 -16.46
C GLU A 303 17.95 -1.89 -17.67
N ARG A 304 17.45 -0.70 -18.00
CA ARG A 304 16.61 -0.49 -19.18
C ARG A 304 17.10 0.71 -19.98
N ILE A 305 17.52 0.45 -21.21
CA ILE A 305 17.94 1.49 -22.16
C ILE A 305 16.69 2.21 -22.68
N LEU A 306 16.64 3.53 -22.46
CA LEU A 306 15.52 4.38 -22.89
C LEU A 306 15.79 5.03 -24.25
N GLY A 307 17.06 5.25 -24.59
CA GLY A 307 17.46 5.90 -25.84
C GLY A 307 18.91 6.39 -25.81
N THR A 308 19.20 7.40 -26.63
CA THR A 308 20.54 8.00 -26.75
C THR A 308 20.41 9.51 -26.60
N ASP A 309 21.26 10.10 -25.75
CA ASP A 309 21.29 11.55 -25.54
C ASP A 309 21.84 12.26 -26.80
N PRO A 310 21.10 13.19 -27.43
CA PRO A 310 21.53 13.84 -28.65
C PRO A 310 22.74 14.78 -28.47
N LYS A 311 23.05 15.21 -27.24
CA LYS A 311 24.18 16.11 -26.98
C LYS A 311 25.50 15.36 -26.89
N THR A 312 25.50 14.23 -26.20
CA THR A 312 26.71 13.44 -25.92
C THR A 312 26.85 12.19 -26.80
N GLY A 313 25.78 11.75 -27.46
CA GLY A 313 25.74 10.50 -28.22
C GLY A 313 25.73 9.24 -27.33
N LYS A 314 25.56 9.40 -26.02
CA LYS A 314 25.67 8.33 -25.01
C LYS A 314 24.31 7.70 -24.68
N PRO A 315 24.27 6.42 -24.24
CA PRO A 315 23.03 5.78 -23.86
C PRO A 315 22.40 6.45 -22.63
N VAL A 316 21.07 6.54 -22.63
CA VAL A 316 20.24 6.96 -21.50
C VAL A 316 19.58 5.73 -20.91
N VAL A 317 19.82 5.47 -19.63
CA VAL A 317 19.53 4.19 -18.99
C VAL A 317 18.81 4.42 -17.67
N ALA A 318 17.68 3.75 -17.45
CA ALA A 318 17.03 3.65 -16.15
C ALA A 318 17.52 2.39 -15.42
N ARG A 319 17.96 2.53 -14.17
CA ARG A 319 18.50 1.42 -13.37
C ARG A 319 18.45 1.66 -11.88
N LEU A 320 18.67 0.61 -11.10
CA LEU A 320 18.80 0.66 -9.66
C LEU A 320 20.26 0.94 -9.24
N GLY A 321 20.49 2.12 -8.67
CA GLY A 321 21.77 2.51 -8.09
C GLY A 321 21.89 2.18 -6.59
N ARG A 322 23.04 2.56 -6.00
CA ARG A 322 23.28 2.40 -4.54
C ARG A 322 22.26 3.13 -3.67
N TYR A 323 21.70 4.23 -4.18
CA TYR A 323 20.80 5.12 -3.44
C TYR A 323 19.34 5.04 -3.94
N GLY A 324 19.02 3.99 -4.71
CA GLY A 324 17.69 3.74 -5.25
C GLY A 324 17.60 3.95 -6.76
N PRO A 325 16.36 4.01 -7.28
CA PRO A 325 16.06 4.18 -8.71
C PRO A 325 16.62 5.47 -9.28
N MET A 326 17.26 5.38 -10.46
CA MET A 326 17.87 6.52 -11.13
C MET A 326 17.94 6.35 -12.65
N VAL A 327 18.13 7.47 -13.34
CA VAL A 327 18.53 7.54 -14.74
C VAL A 327 20.01 7.92 -14.83
N GLN A 328 20.70 7.35 -15.80
CA GLN A 328 22.11 7.56 -16.10
C GLN A 328 22.28 7.92 -17.58
N ILE A 329 23.13 8.91 -17.88
CA ILE A 329 23.63 9.18 -19.23
C ILE A 329 25.12 8.84 -19.28
N GLY A 330 25.52 8.00 -20.23
CA GLY A 330 26.90 7.52 -20.38
C GLY A 330 27.24 6.35 -19.47
N ASP A 331 28.45 5.80 -19.63
CA ASP A 331 28.93 4.68 -18.84
C ASP A 331 29.98 5.13 -17.80
N VAL A 332 30.20 4.32 -16.77
CA VAL A 332 31.24 4.54 -15.76
C VAL A 332 32.65 4.27 -16.33
N SER A 333 32.74 3.53 -17.42
CA SER A 333 33.96 3.23 -18.18
C SER A 333 34.34 4.33 -19.18
N ASP A 334 33.47 5.30 -19.45
CA ASP A 334 33.76 6.43 -20.34
C ASP A 334 34.81 7.38 -19.73
N GLU A 335 35.61 8.05 -20.58
CA GLU A 335 36.57 9.08 -20.13
C GLU A 335 35.86 10.25 -19.42
N GLU A 336 34.66 10.59 -19.90
CA GLU A 336 33.79 11.58 -19.30
C GLU A 336 32.86 10.94 -18.27
N LYS A 337 32.79 11.53 -17.07
CA LYS A 337 31.96 11.00 -15.99
C LYS A 337 30.48 10.93 -16.37
N PRO A 338 29.80 9.80 -16.06
CA PRO A 338 28.38 9.67 -16.32
C PRO A 338 27.57 10.67 -15.51
N GLN A 339 26.47 11.13 -16.09
CA GLN A 339 25.52 12.00 -15.42
C GLN A 339 24.42 11.15 -14.79
N PHE A 340 23.91 11.60 -13.64
CA PHE A 340 22.93 10.86 -12.88
C PHE A 340 21.78 11.76 -12.46
N ALA A 341 20.55 11.26 -12.59
CA ALA A 341 19.36 11.89 -12.07
C ALA A 341 18.51 10.88 -11.32
N LYS A 342 18.02 11.24 -10.14
CA LYS A 342 17.16 10.36 -9.33
C LYS A 342 15.74 10.39 -9.87
N LEU A 343 15.05 9.24 -9.88
CA LEU A 343 13.63 9.20 -10.17
C LEU A 343 12.84 9.95 -9.08
N ARG A 344 11.76 10.62 -9.50
CA ARG A 344 10.81 11.30 -8.62
C ARG A 344 9.86 10.29 -7.97
N GLU A 345 9.12 10.76 -6.97
CA GLU A 345 8.06 9.97 -6.37
C GLU A 345 7.00 9.60 -7.43
N GLY A 346 6.50 8.36 -7.39
CA GLY A 346 5.59 7.82 -8.40
C GLY A 346 6.24 7.35 -9.71
N GLN A 347 7.48 7.74 -10.02
CA GLN A 347 8.20 7.22 -11.19
C GLN A 347 8.84 5.86 -10.90
N SER A 348 8.94 5.01 -11.93
CA SER A 348 9.55 3.68 -11.86
C SER A 348 10.52 3.48 -13.01
N ILE A 349 11.63 2.76 -12.77
CA ILE A 349 12.57 2.38 -13.84
C ILE A 349 11.92 1.49 -14.90
N GLN A 350 10.79 0.85 -14.57
CA GLN A 350 10.02 -0.04 -15.45
C GLN A 350 9.09 0.72 -16.40
N THR A 351 8.63 1.91 -16.03
CA THR A 351 7.59 2.63 -16.79
C THR A 351 8.04 3.99 -17.33
N ILE A 352 9.07 4.62 -16.76
CA ILE A 352 9.54 5.94 -17.19
C ILE A 352 9.91 5.95 -18.68
N ASN A 353 9.45 6.95 -19.43
CA ASN A 353 9.85 7.09 -20.84
C ASN A 353 11.10 7.96 -21.00
N TYR A 354 11.61 8.05 -22.24
CA TYR A 354 12.82 8.82 -22.55
C TYR A 354 12.64 10.31 -22.24
N GLU A 355 11.50 10.89 -22.62
CA GLU A 355 11.20 12.31 -22.44
C GLU A 355 11.18 12.68 -20.94
N GLU A 356 10.44 11.92 -20.14
CA GLU A 356 10.37 12.07 -18.68
C GLU A 356 11.75 11.92 -18.02
N ALA A 357 12.56 10.99 -18.50
CA ALA A 357 13.90 10.76 -18.00
C ALA A 357 14.83 11.96 -18.27
N MET A 358 14.73 12.55 -19.46
CA MET A 358 15.53 13.73 -19.83
C MET A 358 15.15 14.99 -19.04
N GLU A 359 13.88 15.13 -18.63
CA GLU A 359 13.45 16.21 -17.74
C GLU A 359 14.19 16.20 -16.39
N LEU A 360 14.56 15.01 -15.88
CA LEU A 360 15.26 14.88 -14.60
C LEU A 360 16.67 15.49 -14.63
N PHE A 361 17.32 15.54 -15.80
CA PHE A 361 18.65 16.12 -15.98
C PHE A 361 18.65 17.65 -16.09
N LYS A 362 17.48 18.29 -16.13
CA LYS A 362 17.38 19.76 -16.01
C LYS A 362 17.67 20.26 -14.60
N LEU A 363 17.77 19.36 -13.62
CA LEU A 363 18.19 19.65 -12.25
C LEU A 363 19.67 19.30 -12.03
N PRO A 364 20.41 20.07 -11.21
CA PRO A 364 19.97 21.25 -10.45
C PRO A 364 19.75 22.49 -11.35
N ARG A 365 18.66 23.24 -11.10
CA ARG A 365 18.30 24.46 -11.84
C ARG A 365 18.70 25.70 -11.03
N ASN A 366 19.54 26.56 -11.61
CA ASN A 366 19.88 27.86 -11.00
C ASN A 366 18.74 28.86 -11.26
N LEU A 367 18.15 29.43 -10.19
CA LEU A 367 17.08 30.43 -10.26
C LEU A 367 17.62 31.87 -10.32
N GLY A 368 18.92 32.06 -10.06
CA GLY A 368 19.59 33.36 -10.00
C GLY A 368 20.22 33.63 -8.63
N GLU A 369 20.58 34.89 -8.39
CA GLU A 369 21.19 35.34 -7.14
C GLU A 369 20.19 36.13 -6.30
N TRP A 370 20.19 35.88 -4.99
CA TRP A 370 19.43 36.64 -4.00
C TRP A 370 20.34 36.96 -2.81
N GLU A 371 20.38 38.23 -2.38
CA GLU A 371 21.24 38.71 -1.27
C GLU A 371 22.71 38.22 -1.35
N GLY A 372 23.25 38.16 -2.57
CA GLY A 372 24.65 37.79 -2.83
C GLY A 372 24.95 36.28 -2.83
N ASN A 373 23.94 35.41 -2.75
CA ASN A 373 24.09 33.97 -2.81
C ASN A 373 23.21 33.35 -3.92
N GLU A 374 23.70 32.28 -4.55
CA GLU A 374 22.94 31.54 -5.56
C GLU A 374 21.76 30.79 -4.94
N VAL A 375 20.63 30.81 -5.65
CA VAL A 375 19.42 30.08 -5.33
C VAL A 375 19.27 28.93 -6.33
N ILE A 376 19.42 27.69 -5.88
CA ILE A 376 19.44 26.51 -6.77
C ILE A 376 18.34 25.53 -6.37
N ALA A 377 17.41 25.25 -7.28
CA ALA A 377 16.39 24.21 -7.10
C ALA A 377 16.95 22.83 -7.49
N SER A 378 16.69 21.81 -6.68
CA SER A 378 17.15 20.44 -6.91
C SER A 378 16.25 19.41 -6.22
N ALA A 379 16.47 18.13 -6.50
CA ALA A 379 15.72 17.02 -5.91
C ALA A 379 16.64 16.11 -5.09
N GLY A 380 16.30 15.87 -3.83
CA GLY A 380 17.12 15.12 -2.87
C GLY A 380 16.47 13.85 -2.34
N ARG A 381 17.12 13.22 -1.36
CA ARG A 381 16.59 12.01 -0.70
C ARG A 381 15.28 12.24 0.08
N PHE A 382 15.00 13.49 0.46
CA PHE A 382 13.87 13.88 1.31
C PHE A 382 12.85 14.75 0.54
N GLY A 383 12.87 14.70 -0.78
CA GLY A 383 12.02 15.52 -1.64
C GLY A 383 12.75 16.69 -2.30
N PRO A 384 12.02 17.53 -3.05
CA PRO A 384 12.55 18.70 -3.72
C PRO A 384 12.97 19.78 -2.71
N PHE A 385 14.03 20.51 -3.03
CA PHE A 385 14.57 21.54 -2.16
C PHE A 385 15.24 22.67 -2.95
N VAL A 386 15.38 23.81 -2.29
CA VAL A 386 16.23 24.93 -2.72
C VAL A 386 17.49 24.94 -1.87
N ARG A 387 18.65 25.04 -2.52
CA ARG A 387 19.93 25.32 -1.89
C ARG A 387 20.18 26.81 -1.92
N TYR A 388 20.47 27.38 -0.75
CA TYR A 388 20.78 28.79 -0.59
C TYR A 388 21.68 29.00 0.62
N ASP A 389 22.80 29.74 0.46
CA ASP A 389 23.73 30.09 1.55
C ASP A 389 24.16 28.87 2.40
N GLY A 390 24.54 27.77 1.74
CA GLY A 390 24.90 26.50 2.38
C GLY A 390 23.75 25.72 3.04
N GLY A 391 22.55 26.30 3.11
CA GLY A 391 21.33 25.67 3.65
C GLY A 391 20.51 24.92 2.59
N PHE A 392 19.65 24.02 3.07
CA PHE A 392 18.71 23.23 2.28
C PHE A 392 17.28 23.51 2.76
N TYR A 393 16.41 23.98 1.87
CA TYR A 393 15.06 24.42 2.18
C TYR A 393 14.06 23.57 1.39
N ASN A 394 13.24 22.76 2.08
CA ASN A 394 12.31 21.84 1.42
C ASN A 394 11.19 22.61 0.69
N LEU A 395 10.94 22.27 -0.56
CA LEU A 395 9.95 22.90 -1.44
C LEU A 395 8.51 22.42 -1.19
N GLY A 396 8.32 21.33 -0.44
CA GLY A 396 7.02 20.70 -0.25
C GLY A 396 6.48 20.17 -1.57
N ASP A 397 5.27 20.61 -1.93
CA ASP A 397 4.55 20.18 -3.13
C ASP A 397 4.95 20.96 -4.40
N LEU A 398 5.84 21.96 -4.29
CA LEU A 398 6.31 22.73 -5.44
C LEU A 398 7.27 21.91 -6.31
N ASP A 399 7.05 21.89 -7.63
CA ASP A 399 7.93 21.21 -8.56
C ASP A 399 9.26 21.99 -8.71
N PRO A 400 10.43 21.36 -8.44
CA PRO A 400 11.74 22.01 -8.61
C PRO A 400 12.07 22.40 -10.06
N LEU A 401 11.37 21.85 -11.06
CA LEU A 401 11.50 22.26 -12.46
C LEU A 401 10.67 23.51 -12.80
N GLU A 402 9.64 23.82 -12.03
CA GLU A 402 8.73 24.94 -12.31
C GLU A 402 8.87 26.09 -11.33
N VAL A 403 9.40 25.82 -10.13
CA VAL A 403 9.51 26.80 -9.04
C VAL A 403 10.15 28.11 -9.48
N THR A 404 9.48 29.21 -9.13
CA THR A 404 9.95 30.57 -9.42
C THR A 404 10.90 31.08 -8.33
N MET A 405 11.69 32.11 -8.65
CA MET A 405 12.57 32.77 -7.68
C MET A 405 11.80 33.32 -6.48
N ASP A 406 10.62 33.90 -6.69
CA ASP A 406 9.78 34.45 -5.62
C ASP A 406 9.27 33.36 -4.67
N GLN A 407 8.79 32.24 -5.20
CA GLN A 407 8.37 31.09 -4.41
C GLN A 407 9.54 30.49 -3.61
N ALA A 408 10.72 30.38 -4.24
CA ALA A 408 11.92 29.91 -3.57
C ALA A 408 12.32 30.84 -2.40
N ILE A 409 12.28 32.16 -2.60
CA ILE A 409 12.56 33.15 -1.57
C ILE A 409 11.53 33.06 -0.43
N GLU A 410 10.24 32.87 -0.74
CA GLU A 410 9.19 32.71 0.26
C GLU A 410 9.45 31.48 1.15
N VAL A 411 9.79 30.34 0.55
CA VAL A 411 10.16 29.11 1.27
C VAL A 411 11.36 29.34 2.17
N ILE A 412 12.41 30.01 1.67
CA ILE A 412 13.61 30.32 2.45
C ILE A 412 13.28 31.24 3.63
N LYS A 413 12.54 32.33 3.39
CA LYS A 413 12.14 33.30 4.41
C LYS A 413 11.28 32.66 5.49
N LYS A 414 10.24 31.93 5.10
CA LYS A 414 9.37 31.19 6.01
C LYS A 414 10.19 30.26 6.90
N LYS A 415 11.16 29.55 6.32
CA LYS A 415 11.99 28.62 7.09
C LYS A 415 12.95 29.32 8.05
N LYS A 416 13.54 30.44 7.63
CA LYS A 416 14.36 31.29 8.51
C LYS A 416 13.52 31.89 9.65
N GLU A 417 12.29 32.31 9.39
CA GLU A 417 11.37 32.83 10.41
C GLU A 417 10.93 31.74 11.40
N GLU A 418 10.60 30.53 10.92
CA GLU A 418 10.32 29.37 11.78
C GLU A 418 11.52 29.04 12.68
N ALA A 419 12.74 29.10 12.13
CA ALA A 419 13.95 28.88 12.90
C ALA A 419 14.15 29.95 13.99
N LEU A 420 13.82 31.21 13.71
CA LEU A 420 13.85 32.30 14.70
C LEU A 420 12.78 32.12 15.77
N LYS A 421 11.53 31.78 15.41
CA LYS A 421 10.43 31.51 16.36
C LYS A 421 10.69 30.27 17.22
N ALA A 422 11.51 29.35 16.74
CA ALA A 422 11.92 28.18 17.50
C ALA A 422 12.93 28.52 18.60
N ILE A 423 13.54 29.71 18.59
CA ILE A 423 14.46 30.16 19.64
C ILE A 423 13.65 30.60 20.85
N ILE A 424 13.83 29.88 21.96
CA ILE A 424 13.24 30.18 23.26
C ILE A 424 14.14 31.17 24.00
N HIS A 425 15.44 30.94 24.01
CA HIS A 425 16.40 31.81 24.69
C HIS A 425 17.78 31.78 24.03
N VAL A 426 18.47 32.92 24.03
CA VAL A 426 19.87 33.08 23.61
C VAL A 426 20.59 33.82 24.72
N PHE A 427 21.82 33.41 25.03
CA PHE A 427 22.61 34.03 26.08
C PHE A 427 23.54 35.09 25.48
N ASP A 428 23.42 36.33 25.95
CA ASP A 428 24.18 37.48 25.40
C ASP A 428 25.71 37.31 25.46
N HIS A 429 26.20 36.56 26.45
CA HIS A 429 27.62 36.34 26.69
C HIS A 429 28.19 35.11 25.96
N ASP A 430 27.32 34.25 25.41
CA ASP A 430 27.71 33.10 24.59
C ASP A 430 26.62 32.77 23.57
N PRO A 431 26.62 33.46 22.41
CA PRO A 431 25.58 33.30 21.38
C PRO A 431 25.61 31.93 20.68
N GLU A 432 26.61 31.08 20.96
CA GLU A 432 26.64 29.70 20.47
C GLU A 432 25.69 28.78 21.25
N ILE A 433 25.29 29.16 22.47
CA ILE A 433 24.34 28.42 23.31
C ILE A 433 22.93 28.98 23.12
N LYS A 434 22.03 28.13 22.62
CA LYS A 434 20.63 28.49 22.35
C LYS A 434 19.68 27.45 22.90
N ILE A 435 18.56 27.88 23.48
CA ILE A 435 17.45 27.00 23.83
C ILE A 435 16.43 27.04 22.70
N LEU A 436 16.10 25.88 22.14
CA LEU A 436 15.28 25.73 20.95
C LEU A 436 14.07 24.83 21.20
N LYS A 437 12.94 25.13 20.57
CA LYS A 437 11.73 24.29 20.56
C LYS A 437 11.88 23.16 19.52
N GLY A 438 11.89 21.90 19.98
CA GLY A 438 11.99 20.73 19.12
C GLY A 438 10.72 19.88 19.06
N ARG A 439 10.65 18.95 18.09
CA ARG A 439 9.52 18.00 17.91
C ARG A 439 9.22 17.15 19.15
N TYR A 440 10.23 16.87 19.97
CA TYR A 440 10.14 16.02 21.17
C TYR A 440 10.24 16.82 22.48
N GLY A 441 10.07 18.14 22.39
CA GLY A 441 10.24 19.09 23.49
C GLY A 441 11.44 20.03 23.28
N PRO A 442 11.61 21.02 24.16
CA PRO A 442 12.73 21.95 24.16
C PRO A 442 14.09 21.26 24.32
N TYR A 443 15.12 21.78 23.67
CA TYR A 443 16.49 21.27 23.73
C TYR A 443 17.50 22.41 23.67
N MET A 444 18.72 22.17 24.15
CA MET A 444 19.82 23.13 24.07
C MET A 444 20.71 22.79 22.87
N ALA A 445 20.96 23.76 22.02
CA ALA A 445 21.91 23.68 20.92
C ALA A 445 23.17 24.48 21.28
N VAL A 446 24.34 23.84 21.14
CA VAL A 446 25.65 24.45 21.35
C VAL A 446 26.48 24.21 20.11
N GLY A 447 26.61 25.24 19.26
CA GLY A 447 27.23 25.10 17.94
C GLY A 447 26.56 24.01 17.08
N LYS A 448 27.23 22.85 16.92
CA LYS A 448 26.71 21.69 16.17
C LYS A 448 26.14 20.58 17.06
N ASP A 449 26.29 20.65 18.38
CA ASP A 449 25.92 19.60 19.33
C ASP A 449 24.57 19.93 20.00
N ASN A 450 23.68 18.94 20.13
CA ASN A 450 22.35 19.11 20.74
C ASN A 450 22.24 18.35 22.06
N TYR A 451 21.75 18.98 23.12
CA TYR A 451 21.60 18.42 24.46
C TYR A 451 20.13 18.38 24.88
N LYS A 452 19.73 17.28 25.52
CA LYS A 452 18.37 17.13 26.03
C LYS A 452 18.22 17.89 27.35
N LEU A 453 17.20 18.72 27.46
CA LEU A 453 16.87 19.39 28.71
C LEU A 453 16.13 18.44 29.67
N PRO A 454 16.40 18.51 30.99
CA PRO A 454 15.59 17.81 32.00
C PRO A 454 14.12 18.22 31.92
N LYS A 455 13.19 17.27 32.09
CA LYS A 455 11.74 17.54 32.02
C LYS A 455 11.21 18.42 33.17
N THR A 456 12.03 18.64 34.20
CA THR A 456 11.68 19.36 35.43
C THR A 456 12.07 20.84 35.38
N GLU A 457 12.82 21.26 34.37
CA GLU A 457 13.36 22.62 34.25
C GLU A 457 12.50 23.43 33.27
N ASP A 458 12.29 24.72 33.58
CA ASP A 458 11.62 25.65 32.67
C ASP A 458 12.61 26.17 31.60
N PRO A 459 12.37 25.90 30.31
CA PRO A 459 13.24 26.33 29.22
C PRO A 459 13.47 27.84 29.14
N GLU A 460 12.53 28.66 29.60
CA GLU A 460 12.63 30.13 29.57
C GLU A 460 13.44 30.69 30.76
N ALA A 461 13.53 29.95 31.87
CA ALA A 461 14.23 30.36 33.08
C ALA A 461 15.64 29.77 33.23
N LEU A 462 16.12 29.01 32.24
CA LEU A 462 17.45 28.40 32.25
C LEU A 462 18.55 29.46 32.24
N THR A 463 19.47 29.38 33.20
CA THR A 463 20.66 30.24 33.24
C THR A 463 21.83 29.63 32.48
N LEU A 464 22.79 30.47 32.10
CA LEU A 464 24.01 30.06 31.40
C LEU A 464 24.82 29.03 32.22
N GLU A 465 24.90 29.21 33.54
CA GLU A 465 25.59 28.27 34.44
C GLU A 465 24.99 26.87 34.40
N LYS A 466 23.64 26.78 34.37
CA LYS A 466 22.94 25.51 34.29
C LYS A 466 23.12 24.84 32.92
N CYS A 467 23.18 25.63 31.86
CA CYS A 467 23.49 25.15 30.51
C CYS A 467 24.90 24.52 30.45
N LEU A 468 25.90 25.17 31.06
CA LEU A 468 27.26 24.64 31.16
C LEU A 468 27.34 23.37 32.02
N GLU A 469 26.56 23.27 33.09
CA GLU A 469 26.45 22.06 33.90
C GLU A 469 25.88 20.88 33.10
N ILE A 470 24.83 21.13 32.29
CA ILE A 470 24.24 20.13 31.40
C ILE A 470 25.25 19.67 30.35
N MET A 471 26.07 20.57 29.79
CA MET A 471 27.13 20.20 28.85
C MET A 471 28.19 19.27 29.47
N ASN A 472 28.53 19.49 30.75
CA ASN A 472 29.55 18.70 31.45
C ASN A 472 29.03 17.35 31.94
N THR A 473 27.73 17.26 32.24
CA THR A 473 27.11 16.06 32.83
C THR A 473 26.41 15.16 31.82
N SER A 474 26.09 15.67 30.63
CA SER A 474 25.36 14.94 29.60
C SER A 474 26.07 14.92 28.25
N SER A 475 25.84 13.86 27.47
CA SER A 475 26.42 13.73 26.12
C SER A 475 25.49 14.29 25.04
N PRO A 476 26.03 14.81 23.92
CA PRO A 476 25.23 15.27 22.79
C PRO A 476 24.34 14.16 22.22
N THR A 477 23.08 14.48 22.01
CA THR A 477 22.03 13.59 21.51
C THR A 477 22.09 13.35 20.00
N ASN A 478 22.80 14.20 19.25
CA ASN A 478 22.89 14.16 17.79
C ASN A 478 24.20 13.55 17.26
N LYS A 479 25.11 13.09 18.12
CA LYS A 479 26.28 12.30 17.69
C LYS A 479 25.81 10.90 17.26
N GLY A 480 25.71 10.69 15.94
CA GLY A 480 25.42 9.38 15.37
C GLY A 480 26.42 8.33 15.88
N LYS A 481 25.93 7.15 16.30
CA LYS A 481 26.79 6.00 16.60
C LYS A 481 27.74 5.78 15.41
N LYS A 482 29.05 6.00 15.60
CA LYS A 482 30.07 5.55 14.65
C LYS A 482 29.85 4.05 14.44
N ARG A 483 29.33 3.66 13.27
CA ARG A 483 29.30 2.25 12.85
C ARG A 483 30.75 1.77 12.87
N LYS A 484 31.06 0.80 13.74
CA LYS A 484 32.29 0.01 13.61
C LYS A 484 32.21 -0.65 12.24
N THR A 485 33.07 -0.23 11.32
CA THR A 485 33.38 -0.98 10.11
C THR A 485 33.99 -2.30 10.56
N SER A 486 33.23 -3.39 10.51
CA SER A 486 33.83 -4.72 10.43
C SER A 486 34.54 -4.77 9.09
N LYS A 487 35.87 -4.82 9.10
CA LYS A 487 36.63 -5.33 7.95
C LYS A 487 36.07 -6.71 7.64
N LYS A 488 35.50 -6.89 6.45
CA LYS A 488 35.49 -8.18 5.78
C LYS A 488 36.73 -8.20 4.90
#